data_AF-A0A8S3JDM9-F1
#
_entry.id   AF-A0A8S3JDM9-F1
#
_cell.length_a   1.000
_cell.length_b   1.000
_cell.length_c   1.000
_cell.angle_alpha   90.00
_cell.angle_beta   90.00
_cell.angle_gamma   90.00
#
_symmetry.space_group_name_H-M   'P 1'
#
loop_
_entity.id
_entity.type
_entity.pdbx_description
1 polymer ?
#
loop_
_entity_poly.entity_id
_entity_poly.type
_entity_poly.pdbx_seq_one_letter_code
_entity_poly.pdbx_strand_id
1 'polypeptide(L)'
;FRHPKEITEALLCLLGNNKVEFNFIEVLKRLPSNWPISSLQTILSRAMRTCAYDERAAKLELSLNRLQNEKLNIKLAKLKRSNVTVHEYRRCKQCLKQFYETSCVIYQDGSQVHVHCAK
;
A
#
# COMPACT_ATOMS: atom_id res chain seq x y z
N PHE A 1 -8.97 42.14 -16.54
CA PHE A 1 -7.96 41.73 -17.54
C PHE A 1 -8.59 40.72 -18.48
N ARG A 2 -8.73 41.06 -19.77
CA ARG A 2 -9.26 40.15 -20.80
C ARG A 2 -8.04 39.58 -21.52
N HIS A 3 -7.75 38.31 -21.32
CA HIS A 3 -6.67 37.65 -22.05
C HIS A 3 -7.05 37.51 -23.54
N PRO A 4 -6.08 37.52 -24.47
CA PRO A 4 -6.30 37.17 -25.87
C PRO A 4 -7.08 35.85 -25.99
N LYS A 5 -7.99 35.77 -26.97
CA LYS A 5 -8.83 34.58 -27.18
C LYS A 5 -7.98 33.33 -27.42
N GLU A 6 -6.87 33.45 -28.17
CA GLU A 6 -6.01 32.30 -28.47
C GLU A 6 -5.39 31.69 -27.20
N ILE A 7 -5.02 32.53 -26.22
CA ILE A 7 -4.46 32.08 -24.95
C ILE A 7 -5.52 31.34 -24.11
N THR A 8 -6.77 31.80 -24.17
CA THR A 8 -7.89 31.16 -23.46
C THR A 8 -8.20 29.79 -24.04
N GLU A 9 -8.24 29.66 -25.37
CA GLU A 9 -8.49 28.40 -26.06
C GLU A 9 -7.37 27.38 -25.82
N ALA A 10 -6.10 27.81 -25.92
CA ALA A 10 -4.96 26.95 -25.65
C ALA A 10 -4.96 26.44 -24.20
N LEU A 11 -5.31 27.29 -23.23
CA LEU A 11 -5.43 26.89 -21.82
C LEU A 11 -6.56 25.87 -21.62
N LEU A 12 -7.72 26.09 -22.23
CA LEU A 12 -8.85 25.15 -22.17
C LEU A 12 -8.50 23.80 -22.80
N CYS A 13 -7.79 23.79 -23.93
CA CYS A 13 -7.27 22.58 -24.56
C CYS A 13 -6.28 21.84 -23.65
N LEU A 14 -5.36 22.56 -23.02
CA LEU A 14 -4.38 21.98 -22.10
C LEU A 14 -5.05 21.38 -20.85
N LEU A 15 -5.97 22.11 -20.22
CA LEU A 15 -6.70 21.66 -19.04
C LEU A 15 -7.66 20.50 -19.35
N GLY A 16 -8.18 20.45 -20.58
CA GLY A 16 -8.97 19.33 -21.08
C GLY A 16 -8.15 18.09 -21.44
N ASN A 17 -6.83 18.19 -21.57
CA ASN A 17 -5.98 17.09 -22.03
C ASN A 17 -5.72 16.05 -20.93
N ASN A 18 -6.32 14.87 -21.06
CA ASN A 18 -6.21 13.76 -20.11
C ASN A 18 -4.79 13.20 -19.91
N LYS A 19 -3.82 13.53 -20.78
CA LYS A 19 -2.42 13.08 -20.65
C LYS A 19 -1.58 13.92 -19.69
N VAL A 20 -2.08 15.08 -19.27
CA VAL A 20 -1.36 15.98 -18.37
C VAL A 20 -2.06 15.98 -17.03
N GLU A 21 -1.38 15.58 -15.96
CA GLU A 21 -1.96 15.61 -14.62
C GLU A 21 -1.98 17.03 -14.07
N PHE A 22 -3.10 17.40 -13.44
CA PHE A 22 -3.27 18.68 -12.80
C PHE A 22 -3.76 18.48 -11.38
N ASN A 23 -3.24 19.29 -10.46
CA ASN A 23 -3.95 19.53 -9.22
C ASN A 23 -5.15 20.43 -9.53
N PHE A 24 -6.31 19.81 -9.77
CA PHE A 24 -7.51 20.53 -10.18
C PHE A 24 -8.02 21.51 -9.11
N ILE A 25 -7.73 21.29 -7.83
CA ILE A 25 -8.07 22.24 -6.76
C ILE A 25 -7.28 23.54 -6.97
N GLU A 26 -5.98 23.44 -7.23
CA GLU A 26 -5.12 24.60 -7.50
C GLU A 26 -5.42 25.27 -8.83
N VAL A 27 -5.77 24.50 -9.86
CA VAL A 27 -6.23 25.04 -11.15
C VAL A 27 -7.49 25.88 -10.95
N LEU A 28 -8.51 25.33 -10.28
CA LEU A 28 -9.79 26.02 -10.10
C LEU A 28 -9.65 27.33 -9.31
N LYS A 29 -8.77 27.38 -8.30
CA LYS A 29 -8.47 28.61 -7.54
C LYS A 29 -7.84 29.73 -8.39
N ARG A 30 -7.14 29.36 -9.47
CA ARG A 30 -6.39 30.31 -10.33
C ARG A 30 -7.15 30.71 -11.59
N LEU A 31 -8.31 30.10 -11.86
CA LEU A 31 -9.11 30.42 -13.03
C LEU A 31 -9.72 31.83 -12.91
N PRO A 32 -9.83 32.58 -14.01
CA PRO A 32 -10.51 33.86 -14.02
C PRO A 32 -11.98 33.72 -13.64
N SER A 33 -12.46 34.55 -12.72
CA SER A 33 -13.86 34.54 -12.24
C SER A 33 -14.90 34.94 -13.31
N ASN A 34 -14.45 35.56 -14.39
CA ASN A 34 -15.28 36.04 -15.49
C ASN A 34 -15.46 35.03 -16.63
N TRP A 35 -14.96 33.80 -16.49
CA TRP A 35 -15.14 32.77 -17.51
C TRP A 35 -16.54 32.15 -17.46
N PRO A 36 -17.20 31.94 -18.62
CA PRO A 36 -18.47 31.22 -18.66
C PRO A 36 -18.30 29.80 -18.11
N ILE A 37 -19.24 29.37 -17.27
CA ILE A 37 -19.25 28.00 -16.73
C ILE A 37 -19.29 26.95 -17.85
N SER A 38 -19.96 27.26 -18.96
CA SER A 38 -20.01 26.39 -20.15
C SER A 38 -18.61 26.09 -20.71
N SER A 39 -17.69 27.05 -20.70
CA SER A 39 -16.30 26.86 -21.13
C SER A 39 -15.50 25.98 -20.17
N LEU A 40 -15.94 25.89 -18.90
CA LEU A 40 -15.29 25.11 -17.85
C LEU A 40 -15.85 23.69 -17.70
N GLN A 41 -16.97 23.36 -18.35
CA GLN A 41 -17.70 22.11 -18.13
C GLN A 41 -16.80 20.87 -18.26
N THR A 42 -15.99 20.81 -19.30
CA THR A 42 -15.07 19.68 -19.56
C THR A 42 -14.02 19.55 -18.45
N ILE A 43 -13.48 20.68 -17.98
CA ILE A 43 -12.46 20.74 -16.93
C ILE A 43 -13.07 20.32 -15.59
N LEU A 44 -14.24 20.85 -15.24
CA LEU A 44 -14.96 20.49 -14.01
C LEU A 44 -15.34 19.01 -13.99
N SER A 45 -15.83 18.48 -15.12
CA SER A 45 -16.19 17.07 -15.25
C SER A 45 -14.97 16.15 -15.12
N ARG A 46 -13.82 16.58 -15.61
CA ARG A 46 -12.55 15.87 -15.44
C ARG A 46 -12.07 15.95 -13.98
N ALA A 47 -12.03 17.14 -13.40
CA ALA A 47 -11.65 17.38 -12.01
C ALA A 47 -12.45 16.50 -11.04
N MET A 48 -13.78 16.47 -11.19
CA MET A 48 -14.65 15.64 -10.37
C MET A 48 -14.34 14.15 -10.52
N ARG A 49 -14.11 13.67 -11.76
CA ARG A 49 -13.76 12.28 -12.01
C ARG A 49 -12.41 11.91 -11.39
N THR A 50 -11.41 12.77 -11.50
CA THR A 50 -10.10 12.59 -10.88
C THR A 50 -10.21 12.54 -9.36
N CYS A 51 -10.85 13.53 -8.73
CA CYS A 51 -11.02 13.53 -7.26
C CYS A 51 -11.76 12.29 -6.77
N ALA A 52 -12.85 11.90 -7.44
CA ALA A 52 -13.61 10.70 -7.08
C ALA A 52 -12.82 9.40 -7.33
N TYR A 53 -11.97 9.37 -8.35
CA TYR A 53 -11.06 8.25 -8.59
C TYR A 53 -10.02 8.15 -7.46
N ASP A 54 -9.33 9.25 -7.15
CA ASP A 54 -8.28 9.29 -6.14
C ASP A 54 -8.82 8.89 -4.76
N GLU A 55 -10.00 9.39 -4.39
CA GLU A 55 -10.66 9.02 -3.13
C GLU A 55 -10.97 7.51 -3.07
N ARG A 56 -11.50 6.95 -4.16
CA ARG A 56 -11.78 5.50 -4.24
C ARG A 56 -10.51 4.68 -4.22
N ALA A 57 -9.48 5.09 -4.96
CA ALA A 57 -8.18 4.42 -5.00
C ALA A 57 -7.54 4.38 -3.60
N ALA A 58 -7.52 5.52 -2.89
CA ALA A 58 -7.00 5.59 -1.53
C ALA A 58 -7.78 4.69 -0.55
N LYS A 59 -9.11 4.66 -0.65
CA LYS A 59 -9.96 3.75 0.15
C LYS A 59 -9.67 2.28 -0.14
N LEU A 60 -9.47 1.93 -1.41
CA LEU A 60 -9.12 0.57 -1.82
C LEU A 60 -7.75 0.16 -1.30
N GLU A 61 -6.72 0.99 -1.47
CA GLU A 61 -5.37 0.73 -0.94
C GLU A 61 -5.39 0.54 0.57
N LEU A 62 -6.08 1.42 1.31
CA LEU A 62 -6.21 1.28 2.76
C LEU A 62 -6.86 -0.05 3.16
N SER A 63 -7.92 -0.44 2.44
CA SER A 63 -8.63 -1.70 2.71
C SER A 63 -7.78 -2.92 2.39
N LEU A 64 -7.02 -2.88 1.29
CA LEU A 64 -6.07 -3.93 0.91
C LEU A 64 -4.96 -4.08 1.96
N ASN A 65 -4.39 -2.97 2.43
CA ASN A 65 -3.37 -2.98 3.47
C ASN A 65 -3.90 -3.57 4.78
N ARG A 66 -5.13 -3.22 5.19
CA ARG A 66 -5.78 -3.82 6.37
C ARG A 66 -5.94 -5.33 6.23
N LEU A 67 -6.42 -5.79 5.08
CA LEU A 67 -6.61 -7.22 4.80
C LEU A 67 -5.28 -7.99 4.82
N GLN A 68 -4.22 -7.42 4.23
CA GLN A 68 -2.88 -8.00 4.25
C GLN A 68 -2.34 -8.12 5.67
N ASN A 69 -2.49 -7.07 6.48
CA ASN A 69 -2.08 -7.07 7.89
C ASN A 69 -2.84 -8.12 8.70
N GLU A 70 -4.15 -8.22 8.51
CA GLU A 70 -4.97 -9.23 9.19
C GLU A 70 -4.53 -10.65 8.81
N LYS A 71 -4.28 -10.92 7.53
CA LYS A 71 -3.75 -12.21 7.06
C LYS A 71 -2.41 -12.54 7.69
N LEU A 72 -1.52 -11.57 7.84
CA LEU A 72 -0.22 -11.76 8.51
C LEU A 72 -0.40 -12.04 10.01
N ASN A 73 -1.29 -11.31 10.68
CA ASN A 73 -1.60 -11.53 12.09
C ASN A 73 -2.17 -12.93 12.34
N ILE A 74 -3.05 -13.42 11.47
CA ILE A 74 -3.58 -14.80 11.54
C ILE A 74 -2.45 -15.82 11.37
N LYS A 75 -1.55 -15.62 10.39
CA LYS A 75 -0.39 -16.51 10.19
C LYS A 75 0.52 -16.52 11.42
N LEU A 76 0.81 -15.35 11.97
CA LEU A 76 1.63 -15.20 13.17
C LEU A 76 0.98 -15.87 14.38
N ALA A 77 -0.33 -15.72 14.56
CA ALA A 77 -1.07 -16.42 15.61
C ALA A 77 -1.02 -17.94 15.46
N LYS A 78 -1.12 -18.46 14.22
CA LYS A 78 -0.96 -19.89 13.94
C LYS A 78 0.45 -20.38 14.30
N LEU A 79 1.48 -19.62 13.95
CA LEU A 79 2.88 -19.94 14.31
C LEU A 79 3.13 -19.86 15.82
N LYS A 80 2.52 -18.90 16.52
CA LYS A 80 2.61 -18.83 17.99
C LYS A 80 1.89 -19.99 18.69
N ARG A 81 0.81 -20.52 18.09
CA ARG A 81 0.06 -21.67 18.61
C ARG A 81 0.68 -23.01 18.22
N SER A 82 1.53 -23.06 17.20
CA SER A 82 2.22 -24.31 16.85
C SER A 82 3.28 -24.60 17.92
N ASN A 83 2.91 -25.43 18.88
CA ASN A 83 3.86 -26.01 19.82
C ASN A 83 4.74 -27.00 19.06
N VAL A 84 6.05 -26.88 19.21
CA VAL A 84 6.97 -27.90 18.72
C VAL A 84 7.28 -28.86 19.86
N THR A 85 6.76 -30.08 19.73
CA THR A 85 7.06 -31.16 20.67
C THR A 85 8.46 -31.69 20.41
N VAL A 86 9.36 -31.49 21.37
CA VAL A 86 10.67 -32.13 21.38
C VAL A 86 10.50 -33.48 22.08
N HIS A 87 10.56 -34.56 21.31
CA HIS A 87 10.54 -35.91 21.87
C HIS A 87 11.89 -36.26 22.51
N GLU A 88 11.90 -37.10 23.54
CA GLU A 88 13.10 -37.49 24.30
C GLU A 88 14.21 -38.11 23.43
N TYR A 89 13.85 -38.69 22.30
CA TYR A 89 14.76 -39.30 21.32
C TYR A 89 15.28 -38.31 20.26
N ARG A 90 14.83 -37.05 20.24
CA ARG A 90 15.36 -36.02 19.34
C ARG A 90 16.78 -35.67 19.74
N ARG A 91 17.66 -35.56 18.74
CA ARG A 91 19.07 -35.17 18.90
C ARG A 91 19.33 -33.85 18.16
N CYS A 92 20.19 -33.02 18.73
CA CYS A 92 20.63 -31.77 18.11
C CYS A 92 21.33 -32.06 16.78
N LYS A 93 20.96 -31.36 15.71
CA LYS A 93 21.57 -31.55 14.37
C LYS A 93 23.07 -31.22 14.35
N GLN A 94 23.53 -30.33 15.24
CA GLN A 94 24.92 -29.88 15.28
C GLN A 94 25.85 -30.78 16.10
N CYS A 95 25.45 -31.14 17.33
CA CYS A 95 26.31 -31.90 18.24
C CYS A 95 25.89 -33.36 18.41
N LEU A 96 24.75 -33.77 17.82
CA LEU A 96 24.17 -35.11 17.89
C LEU A 96 23.86 -35.61 19.32
N LYS A 97 23.84 -34.73 20.32
CA LYS A 97 23.43 -35.05 21.70
C LYS A 97 21.93 -34.81 21.89
N GLN A 98 21.33 -35.50 22.87
CA GLN A 98 19.94 -35.32 23.26
C GLN A 98 19.67 -33.92 23.85
N PHE A 99 18.40 -33.52 23.85
CA PHE A 99 17.94 -32.30 24.51
C PHE A 99 17.64 -32.60 25.98
N TYR A 100 18.51 -32.14 26.89
CA TYR A 100 18.25 -32.13 28.33
C TYR A 100 17.74 -30.76 28.82
N GLU A 101 17.83 -29.74 27.97
CA GLU A 101 17.39 -28.37 28.23
C GLU A 101 15.94 -28.18 27.76
N THR A 102 15.16 -27.35 28.46
CA THR A 102 13.77 -27.02 28.09
C THR A 102 13.66 -26.04 26.91
N SER A 103 14.79 -25.56 26.40
CA SER A 103 14.85 -24.59 25.29
C SER A 103 15.70 -25.11 24.15
N CYS A 104 15.23 -24.93 22.92
CA CYS A 104 15.95 -25.25 21.69
C CYS A 104 15.62 -24.24 20.59
N VAL A 105 16.52 -24.12 19.61
CA VAL A 105 16.29 -23.32 18.41
C VAL A 105 15.84 -24.25 17.30
N ILE A 106 14.83 -23.81 16.55
CA ILE A 106 14.23 -24.57 15.46
C ILE A 106 14.45 -23.80 14.17
N TYR A 107 15.24 -24.38 13.27
CA TYR A 107 15.49 -23.79 11.95
C TYR A 107 14.30 -24.00 11.01
N GLN A 108 14.29 -23.27 9.89
CA GLN A 108 13.21 -23.33 8.90
C GLN A 108 13.02 -24.73 8.28
N ASP A 109 14.07 -25.56 8.27
CA ASP A 109 14.02 -26.96 7.83
C ASP A 109 13.41 -27.91 8.89
N GLY A 110 12.94 -27.38 10.03
CA GLY A 110 12.42 -28.14 11.15
C GLY A 110 13.50 -28.85 11.98
N SER A 111 14.78 -28.61 11.68
CA SER A 111 15.88 -29.12 12.49
C SER A 111 15.96 -28.37 13.81
N GLN A 112 16.25 -29.12 14.86
CA GLN A 112 16.35 -28.61 16.22
C GLN A 112 17.82 -28.62 16.62
N VAL A 113 18.29 -27.52 17.19
CA VAL A 113 19.63 -27.41 17.77
C VAL A 113 19.54 -26.83 19.18
N HIS A 114 20.52 -27.14 20.03
CA HIS A 114 20.63 -26.46 21.32
C HIS A 114 20.80 -24.95 21.10
N VAL A 115 20.38 -24.15 22.07
CA VAL A 115 20.55 -22.70 22.01
C VAL A 115 22.02 -22.32 21.83
N HIS A 116 22.94 -23.03 22.47
CA HIS A 116 24.39 -22.84 22.31
C HIS A 116 24.97 -23.42 21.02
N CYS A 117 24.24 -24.29 20.32
CA CYS A 117 24.61 -24.82 19.01
C CYS A 117 24.08 -23.96 17.84
N ALA A 118 23.12 -23.07 18.11
CA ALA A 118 22.64 -22.09 17.15
C ALA A 118 23.69 -20.97 17.00
N LYS A 119 24.56 -21.11 16.01
CA LYS A 119 25.45 -20.04 15.54
C LYS A 119 25.04 -19.62 14.14
#